data_AF-A0AA88XDJ4-F1
#
_entry.id   AF-A0AA88XDJ4-F1
#
_cell.length_a   1.000
_cell.length_b   1.000
_cell.length_c   1.000
_cell.angle_alpha   90.00
_cell.angle_beta   90.00
_cell.angle_gamma   90.00
#
_symmetry.space_group_name_H-M   'P 1'
#
loop_
_entity.id
_entity.type
_entity.pdbx_description
1 polymer ?
#
loop_
_entity_poly.entity_id
_entity_poly.type
_entity_poly.pdbx_seq_one_letter_code
_entity_poly.pdbx_strand_id
1 'polypeptide(L)'
;MKVDDDMWVNIDLLYGMMKSGLFRNSLTGSCNYASRPFRNKKSKYYVSYSMYPDHVYPPFCSGTGYILDFAVMEDIVNVSKNIPFFPLEDVYIGFCMRELGKSVVTMMSFHSFKIFLNSCIYKSEIILTSHGLSASDLIDIWNTPCNFPKFHGNILAFQGRGLGAEPKGLPRRQFMHRNRQMGLRRQQLHGKGPKNYNFRLPVKRPVKYRKRPGI
;
A
#
# COMPACT_ATOMS: atom_id res chain seq x y z
N MET A 1 4.16 12.64 -3.91
CA MET A 1 2.89 11.93 -3.65
C MET A 1 2.07 11.96 -4.94
N LYS A 2 1.35 10.88 -5.24
CA LYS A 2 0.35 10.82 -6.32
C LYS A 2 -1.02 10.65 -5.67
N VAL A 3 -2.03 11.38 -6.16
CA VAL A 3 -3.44 11.24 -5.77
C VAL A 3 -4.35 11.45 -6.98
N ASP A 4 -5.58 10.96 -6.91
CA ASP A 4 -6.67 11.35 -7.83
C ASP A 4 -7.23 12.75 -7.47
N ASP A 5 -8.08 13.30 -8.34
CA ASP A 5 -8.63 14.67 -8.20
C ASP A 5 -9.81 14.77 -7.23
N ASP A 6 -10.38 13.64 -6.81
CA ASP A 6 -11.48 13.52 -5.84
C ASP A 6 -10.99 13.09 -4.44
N MET A 7 -9.74 13.44 -4.12
CA MET A 7 -9.04 13.05 -2.89
C MET A 7 -8.91 14.21 -1.90
N TRP A 8 -9.19 13.94 -0.63
CA TRP A 8 -8.67 14.74 0.47
C TRP A 8 -7.22 14.36 0.76
N VAL A 9 -6.39 15.38 1.07
CA VAL A 9 -5.03 15.20 1.58
C VAL A 9 -4.82 16.12 2.78
N ASN A 10 -4.52 15.54 3.95
CA ASN A 10 -4.13 16.32 5.13
C ASN A 10 -2.65 16.76 4.98
N ILE A 11 -2.44 17.97 4.46
CA ILE A 11 -1.10 18.50 4.13
C ILE A 11 -0.23 18.66 5.39
N ASP A 12 -0.80 19.10 6.50
CA ASP A 12 -0.05 19.30 7.75
C ASP A 12 0.48 17.96 8.30
N LEU A 13 -0.39 16.94 8.32
CA LEU A 13 -0.01 15.59 8.72
C LEU A 13 1.03 14.99 7.76
N LEU A 14 0.83 15.15 6.45
CA LEU A 14 1.78 14.70 5.42
C LEU A 14 3.16 15.29 5.67
N TYR A 15 3.24 16.60 5.86
CA TYR A 15 4.49 17.31 6.10
C TYR A 15 5.20 16.80 7.36
N GLY A 16 4.45 16.58 8.46
CA GLY A 16 4.97 15.97 9.68
C GLY A 16 5.55 14.56 9.45
N MET A 17 4.82 13.72 8.71
CA MET A 17 5.25 12.35 8.38
C MET A 17 6.45 12.31 7.43
N MET A 18 6.58 13.27 6.51
CA MET A 18 7.74 13.33 5.62
C MET A 18 9.04 13.59 6.38
N LYS A 19 8.99 14.40 7.46
CA LYS A 19 10.17 14.72 8.28
C LYS A 19 10.69 13.54 9.10
N SER A 20 9.83 12.60 9.47
CA SER A 20 10.23 11.43 10.26
C SER A 20 10.90 10.32 9.43
N GLY A 21 10.92 10.45 8.10
CA GLY A 21 11.52 9.46 7.21
C GLY A 21 10.68 8.19 7.01
N LEU A 22 9.40 8.22 7.40
CA LEU A 22 8.47 7.07 7.32
C LEU A 22 8.36 6.46 5.92
N PHE A 23 8.53 7.26 4.86
CA PHE A 23 8.31 6.84 3.48
C PHE A 23 9.57 6.37 2.76
N ARG A 24 10.75 6.39 3.42
CA ARG A 24 12.03 6.10 2.76
C ARG A 24 12.05 4.72 2.10
N ASN A 25 12.61 4.67 0.89
CA ASN A 25 12.81 3.45 0.11
C ASN A 25 11.56 2.54 -0.02
N SER A 26 10.36 3.12 -0.02
CA SER A 26 9.11 2.36 -0.10
C SER A 26 8.06 3.01 -1.00
N LEU A 27 7.10 2.19 -1.43
CA LEU A 27 5.80 2.60 -1.90
C LEU A 27 4.82 2.48 -0.73
N THR A 28 4.24 3.59 -0.29
CA THR A 28 3.35 3.63 0.87
C THR A 28 1.96 4.11 0.49
N GLY A 29 0.90 3.43 0.97
CA GLY A 29 -0.48 3.84 0.72
C GLY A 29 -1.51 2.86 1.25
N SER A 30 -2.67 2.78 0.57
CA SER A 30 -3.68 1.74 0.80
C SER A 30 -3.39 0.53 -0.10
N CYS A 31 -2.71 -0.50 0.42
CA CYS A 31 -2.09 -1.52 -0.44
C CYS A 31 -2.73 -2.90 -0.36
N ASN A 32 -2.68 -3.60 -1.50
CA ASN A 32 -3.24 -4.92 -1.74
C ASN A 32 -2.13 -5.93 -1.97
N TYR A 33 -2.12 -7.05 -1.24
CA TYR A 33 -1.08 -8.09 -1.36
C TYR A 33 -1.56 -9.38 -2.05
N ALA A 34 -2.87 -9.51 -2.28
CA ALA A 34 -3.47 -10.72 -2.84
C ALA A 34 -4.61 -10.42 -3.84
N SER A 35 -4.60 -9.23 -4.44
CA SER A 35 -5.64 -8.84 -5.40
C SER A 35 -5.55 -9.66 -6.68
N ARG A 36 -6.72 -10.04 -7.21
CA ARG A 36 -6.85 -10.86 -8.42
C ARG A 36 -7.29 -9.99 -9.59
N PRO A 37 -6.80 -10.25 -10.82
CA PRO A 37 -7.28 -9.54 -12.01
C PRO A 37 -8.79 -9.73 -12.21
N PHE A 38 -9.51 -8.64 -12.49
CA PHE A 38 -10.93 -8.75 -12.84
C PHE A 38 -11.06 -9.38 -14.23
N ARG A 39 -11.72 -10.54 -14.31
CA ARG A 39 -11.89 -11.29 -15.57
C ARG A 39 -13.23 -11.02 -16.27
N ASN A 40 -14.10 -10.24 -15.65
CA ASN A 40 -15.35 -9.80 -16.28
C ASN A 40 -15.08 -8.66 -17.26
N LYS A 41 -15.39 -8.86 -18.54
CA LYS A 41 -15.23 -7.86 -19.62
C LYS A 41 -16.01 -6.56 -19.40
N LYS A 42 -17.03 -6.56 -18.56
CA LYS A 42 -17.81 -5.36 -18.20
C LYS A 42 -17.16 -4.51 -17.12
N SER A 43 -16.10 -5.01 -16.45
CA SER A 43 -15.39 -4.24 -15.43
C SER A 43 -14.52 -3.18 -16.07
N LYS A 44 -14.51 -1.96 -15.52
CA LYS A 44 -13.51 -0.93 -15.88
C LYS A 44 -12.07 -1.37 -15.63
N TYR A 45 -11.88 -2.37 -14.77
CA TYR A 45 -10.58 -2.94 -14.42
C TYR A 45 -10.31 -4.29 -15.10
N TYR A 46 -11.02 -4.60 -16.18
CA TYR A 46 -10.90 -5.88 -16.89
C TYR A 46 -9.46 -6.13 -17.38
N VAL A 47 -8.94 -7.32 -17.07
CA VAL A 47 -7.66 -7.81 -17.58
C VAL A 47 -7.84 -9.24 -18.10
N SER A 48 -7.50 -9.45 -19.38
CA SER A 48 -7.60 -10.76 -20.01
C SER A 48 -6.49 -11.73 -19.57
N TYR A 49 -6.73 -13.04 -19.64
CA TYR A 49 -5.69 -14.05 -19.40
C TYR A 49 -4.51 -13.92 -20.36
N SER A 50 -4.76 -13.50 -21.60
CA SER A 50 -3.71 -13.30 -22.62
C SER A 50 -2.78 -12.10 -22.32
N MET A 51 -3.25 -11.17 -21.49
CA MET A 51 -2.50 -10.00 -21.03
C MET A 51 -1.77 -10.31 -19.73
N TYR A 52 -2.44 -10.95 -18.77
CA TYR A 52 -1.85 -11.36 -17.50
C TYR A 52 -2.37 -12.76 -17.15
N PRO A 53 -1.57 -13.83 -17.34
CA PRO A 53 -2.02 -15.20 -17.14
C PRO A 53 -2.15 -15.56 -15.65
N ASP A 54 -1.38 -14.93 -14.77
CA ASP A 54 -1.35 -15.28 -13.36
C ASP A 54 -2.66 -14.93 -12.63
N HIS A 55 -2.89 -15.60 -11.51
CA HIS A 55 -4.11 -15.45 -10.73
C HIS A 55 -4.09 -14.26 -9.78
N VAL A 56 -2.91 -13.76 -9.41
CA VAL A 56 -2.71 -12.74 -8.36
C VAL A 56 -1.66 -11.73 -8.84
N TYR A 57 -1.89 -10.45 -8.58
CA TYR A 57 -0.92 -9.38 -8.84
C TYR A 57 0.22 -9.36 -7.81
N PRO A 58 1.36 -8.70 -8.09
CA PRO A 58 2.28 -8.27 -7.04
C PRO A 58 1.58 -7.41 -5.99
N PRO A 59 2.19 -7.20 -4.82
CA PRO A 59 1.79 -6.12 -3.94
C PRO A 59 1.80 -4.78 -4.69
N PHE A 60 0.72 -4.01 -4.55
CA PHE A 60 0.60 -2.65 -5.08
C PHE A 60 -0.29 -1.80 -4.18
N CYS A 61 -0.17 -0.48 -4.25
CA CYS A 61 -1.05 0.45 -3.54
C CYS A 61 -2.11 1.00 -4.47
N SER A 62 -3.33 1.18 -3.96
CA SER A 62 -4.48 1.72 -4.71
C SER A 62 -4.12 2.99 -5.46
N GLY A 63 -4.58 3.09 -6.70
CA GLY A 63 -4.42 4.30 -7.52
C GLY A 63 -4.97 5.57 -6.88
N THR A 64 -5.94 5.48 -5.96
CA THR A 64 -6.54 6.65 -5.28
C THR A 64 -5.50 7.55 -4.60
N GLY A 65 -4.43 6.97 -4.04
CA GLY A 65 -3.32 7.76 -3.53
C GLY A 65 -2.20 6.93 -2.93
N TYR A 66 -0.96 7.34 -3.18
CA TYR A 66 0.24 6.73 -2.62
C TYR A 66 1.42 7.71 -2.57
N ILE A 67 2.40 7.41 -1.72
CA ILE A 67 3.67 8.12 -1.60
C ILE A 67 4.79 7.21 -2.06
N LEU A 68 5.66 7.79 -2.90
CA LEU A 68 6.93 7.21 -3.31
C LEU A 68 8.03 8.11 -2.76
N ASP A 69 9.06 7.49 -2.18
CA ASP A 69 10.34 8.14 -2.00
C ASP A 69 10.96 8.49 -3.37
N PHE A 70 11.68 9.62 -3.44
CA PHE A 70 12.16 10.14 -4.73
C PHE A 70 13.14 9.17 -5.41
N ALA A 71 14.05 8.54 -4.66
CA ALA A 71 14.99 7.58 -5.23
C ALA A 71 14.27 6.33 -5.76
N VAL A 72 13.19 5.91 -5.09
CA VAL A 72 12.33 4.82 -5.58
C VAL A 72 11.65 5.21 -6.89
N MET A 73 11.21 6.46 -7.03
CA MET A 73 10.60 6.95 -8.27
C MET A 73 11.60 6.95 -9.43
N GLU A 74 12.84 7.37 -9.22
CA GLU A 74 13.90 7.30 -10.24
C GLU A 74 14.19 5.85 -10.68
N ASP A 75 14.27 4.94 -9.71
CA ASP A 75 14.44 3.50 -9.99
C ASP A 75 13.25 2.94 -10.78
N ILE A 76 12.02 3.35 -10.45
CA ILE A 76 10.81 2.98 -11.19
C ILE A 76 10.89 3.46 -12.64
N VAL A 77 11.28 4.73 -12.88
CA VAL A 77 11.42 5.27 -14.23
C VAL A 77 12.44 4.48 -15.04
N ASN A 78 13.55 4.06 -14.42
CA ASN A 78 14.56 3.27 -15.11
C ASN A 78 14.09 1.85 -15.43
N VAL A 79 13.47 1.16 -14.48
CA VAL A 79 13.02 -0.23 -14.68
C VAL A 79 11.80 -0.31 -15.61
N SER A 80 10.95 0.72 -15.63
CA SER A 80 9.73 0.77 -16.46
C SER A 80 10.00 0.54 -17.94
N LYS A 81 11.19 0.92 -18.43
CA LYS A 81 11.64 0.73 -19.82
C LYS A 81 11.69 -0.75 -20.23
N ASN A 82 11.85 -1.64 -19.26
CA ASN A 82 11.96 -3.09 -19.46
C ASN A 82 10.69 -3.86 -19.10
N ILE A 83 9.69 -3.18 -18.51
CA ILE A 83 8.42 -3.79 -18.09
C ILE A 83 7.35 -3.47 -19.15
N PRO A 84 6.73 -4.48 -19.79
CA PRO A 84 5.66 -4.28 -20.74
C PRO A 84 4.53 -3.45 -20.16
N PHE A 85 3.97 -2.59 -21.01
CA PHE A 85 2.81 -1.78 -20.68
C PHE A 85 1.69 -2.61 -20.04
N PHE A 86 1.09 -2.05 -19.00
CA PHE A 86 -0.08 -2.60 -18.32
C PHE A 86 -1.12 -1.49 -18.10
N PRO A 87 -2.42 -1.74 -18.35
CA PRO A 87 -3.42 -0.67 -18.38
C PRO A 87 -3.83 -0.14 -17.00
N LEU A 88 -3.50 -0.85 -15.92
CA LEU A 88 -3.75 -0.41 -14.55
C LEU A 88 -2.44 0.17 -14.00
N GLU A 89 -2.38 1.49 -13.86
CA GLU A 89 -1.18 2.20 -13.44
C GLU A 89 -0.70 1.76 -12.06
N ASP A 90 -1.62 1.61 -11.10
CA ASP A 90 -1.30 1.19 -9.74
C ASP A 90 -0.68 -0.21 -9.69
N VAL A 91 -1.24 -1.16 -10.44
CA VAL A 91 -0.68 -2.50 -10.62
C VAL A 91 0.66 -2.43 -11.35
N TYR A 92 0.82 -1.54 -12.33
CA TYR A 92 2.08 -1.36 -13.07
C TYR A 92 3.22 -0.89 -12.16
N ILE A 93 2.95 0.06 -11.25
CA ILE A 93 3.90 0.44 -10.21
C ILE A 93 4.25 -0.76 -9.31
N GLY A 94 3.27 -1.61 -8.98
CA GLY A 94 3.51 -2.89 -8.28
C GLY A 94 4.46 -3.84 -9.02
N PHE A 95 4.40 -3.91 -10.36
CA PHE A 95 5.39 -4.66 -11.15
C PHE A 95 6.78 -4.07 -11.02
N CYS A 96 6.90 -2.74 -11.09
CA CYS A 96 8.18 -2.04 -10.93
C CYS A 96 8.77 -2.31 -9.54
N MET A 97 7.96 -2.22 -8.48
CA MET A 97 8.41 -2.51 -7.11
C MET A 97 8.88 -3.95 -6.93
N ARG A 98 8.20 -4.92 -7.55
CA ARG A 98 8.60 -6.33 -7.56
C ARG A 98 9.95 -6.52 -8.25
N GLU A 99 10.12 -5.93 -9.44
CA GLU A 99 11.37 -6.05 -10.22
C GLU A 99 12.56 -5.43 -9.47
N LEU A 100 12.34 -4.30 -8.77
CA LEU A 100 13.34 -3.63 -7.95
C LEU A 100 13.58 -4.29 -6.58
N GLY A 101 12.75 -5.26 -6.19
CA GLY A 101 12.81 -5.87 -4.85
C GLY A 101 12.52 -4.89 -3.70
N LYS A 102 11.78 -3.80 -3.95
CA LYS A 102 11.50 -2.74 -2.97
C LYS A 102 10.20 -2.98 -2.21
N SER A 103 10.10 -2.36 -1.02
CA SER A 103 8.98 -2.58 -0.11
C SER A 103 7.71 -1.83 -0.52
N VAL A 104 6.58 -2.53 -0.45
CA VAL A 104 5.23 -1.98 -0.53
C VAL A 104 4.64 -2.00 0.88
N VAL A 105 4.18 -0.87 1.39
CA VAL A 105 3.82 -0.66 2.80
C VAL A 105 2.41 -0.10 2.91
N THR A 106 1.51 -0.84 3.57
CA THR A 106 0.19 -0.32 3.91
C THR A 106 0.27 0.63 5.09
N MET A 107 -0.36 1.79 4.96
CA MET A 107 -0.51 2.78 6.03
C MET A 107 -1.99 3.01 6.33
N MET A 108 -2.37 2.93 7.61
CA MET A 108 -3.77 2.95 8.04
C MET A 108 -4.50 4.26 7.77
N SER A 109 -3.75 5.38 7.69
CA SER A 109 -4.30 6.71 7.42
C SER A 109 -4.61 6.96 5.94
N PHE A 110 -4.34 5.99 5.06
CA PHE A 110 -4.73 6.02 3.64
C PHE A 110 -6.07 5.31 3.42
N HIS A 111 -7.10 6.06 3.05
CA HIS A 111 -8.41 5.51 2.75
C HIS A 111 -8.72 5.62 1.26
N SER A 112 -8.82 4.46 0.60
CA SER A 112 -9.26 4.33 -0.81
C SER A 112 -10.79 4.41 -0.96
N PHE A 113 -11.48 4.94 0.04
CA PHE A 113 -12.93 5.09 0.12
C PHE A 113 -13.29 6.39 0.89
N LYS A 114 -14.55 6.81 0.73
CA LYS A 114 -15.08 7.98 1.43
C LYS A 114 -15.28 7.65 2.90
N ILE A 115 -14.62 8.41 3.78
CA ILE A 115 -14.88 8.39 5.20
C ILE A 115 -16.13 9.23 5.49
N PHE A 116 -16.81 8.95 6.60
CA PHE A 116 -17.96 9.75 7.04
C PHE A 116 -17.61 11.24 7.04
N LEU A 117 -18.42 12.04 6.32
CA LEU A 117 -18.12 13.43 6.03
C LEU A 117 -18.24 14.28 7.30
N ASN A 118 -17.09 14.56 7.91
CA ASN A 118 -16.94 15.44 9.05
C ASN A 118 -15.60 16.17 8.93
N SER A 119 -15.64 17.49 8.74
CA SER A 119 -14.43 18.28 8.44
C SER A 119 -13.32 18.11 9.47
N CYS A 120 -13.67 17.88 10.74
CA CYS A 120 -12.69 17.73 11.80
C CYS A 120 -12.04 16.35 11.78
N ILE A 121 -12.80 15.27 11.57
CA ILE A 121 -12.23 13.93 11.40
C ILE A 121 -11.20 13.92 10.25
N TYR A 122 -11.51 14.59 9.13
CA TYR A 122 -10.61 14.73 7.98
C TYR A 122 -9.33 15.53 8.30
N LYS A 123 -9.42 16.51 9.21
CA LYS A 123 -8.29 17.32 9.69
C LYS A 123 -7.53 16.72 10.87
N SER A 124 -7.95 15.56 11.38
CA SER A 124 -7.28 14.87 12.49
C SER A 124 -5.99 14.16 12.05
N GLU A 125 -5.21 13.68 13.01
CA GLU A 125 -3.99 12.88 12.74
C GLU A 125 -4.27 11.45 12.26
N ILE A 126 -5.55 11.05 12.19
CA ILE A 126 -5.98 9.70 11.81
C ILE A 126 -6.09 9.58 10.29
N ILE A 127 -6.53 10.64 9.62
CA ILE A 127 -6.80 10.65 8.17
C ILE A 127 -5.73 11.45 7.46
N LEU A 128 -4.93 10.75 6.67
CA LEU A 128 -4.01 11.38 5.75
C LEU A 128 -4.67 11.58 4.39
N THR A 129 -5.37 10.56 3.89
CA THR A 129 -6.12 10.64 2.63
C THR A 129 -7.48 9.98 2.71
N SER A 130 -8.45 10.48 1.93
CA SER A 130 -9.75 9.83 1.72
C SER A 130 -10.29 10.17 0.34
N HIS A 131 -10.88 9.17 -0.32
CA HIS A 131 -11.33 9.20 -1.72
C HIS A 131 -12.82 9.50 -1.88
N GLY A 132 -13.21 9.94 -3.07
CA GLY A 132 -14.61 10.05 -3.49
C GLY A 132 -15.31 11.31 -2.98
N LEU A 133 -14.58 12.41 -2.86
CA LEU A 133 -15.11 13.70 -2.43
C LEU A 133 -15.48 14.57 -3.63
N SER A 134 -16.61 15.26 -3.51
CA SER A 134 -16.96 16.32 -4.45
C SER A 134 -16.09 17.57 -4.24
N ALA A 135 -16.04 18.45 -5.24
CA ALA A 135 -15.38 19.75 -5.09
C ALA A 135 -15.95 20.57 -3.92
N SER A 136 -17.27 20.52 -3.71
CA SER A 136 -17.93 21.14 -2.55
C SER A 136 -17.48 20.51 -1.23
N ASP A 137 -17.42 19.18 -1.12
CA ASP A 137 -16.92 18.51 0.08
C ASP A 137 -15.50 18.99 0.41
N LEU A 138 -14.61 19.06 -0.59
CA LEU A 138 -13.22 19.48 -0.41
C LEU A 138 -13.10 20.92 0.10
N ILE A 139 -13.88 21.84 -0.50
CA ILE A 139 -13.94 23.25 -0.10
C ILE A 139 -14.47 23.37 1.34
N ASP A 140 -15.53 22.65 1.66
CA ASP A 140 -16.16 22.68 2.98
C ASP A 140 -15.21 22.14 4.05
N ILE A 141 -14.56 20.98 3.80
CA ILE A 141 -13.59 20.41 4.71
C ILE A 141 -12.43 21.40 4.93
N TRP A 142 -11.89 22.00 3.86
CA TRP A 142 -10.75 22.92 3.95
C TRP A 142 -11.08 24.18 4.74
N ASN A 143 -12.25 24.78 4.52
CA ASN A 143 -12.64 26.05 5.13
C ASN A 143 -13.26 25.91 6.52
N THR A 144 -13.80 24.74 6.88
CA THR A 144 -14.41 24.54 8.20
C THR A 144 -13.34 24.56 9.30
N PRO A 145 -13.37 25.50 10.26
CA PRO A 145 -12.43 25.50 11.37
C PRO A 145 -12.68 24.30 12.29
N CYS A 146 -11.60 23.71 12.79
CA CYS A 146 -11.65 22.60 13.74
C CYS A 146 -10.72 22.91 14.89
N ASN A 147 -11.29 23.10 16.07
CA ASN A 147 -10.54 23.31 17.30
C ASN A 147 -10.09 21.96 17.84
N PHE A 148 -9.01 21.43 17.28
CA PHE A 148 -8.29 20.34 17.92
C PHE A 148 -7.32 20.92 18.93
N PRO A 149 -7.28 20.44 20.19
CA PRO A 149 -6.07 20.60 20.98
C PRO A 149 -4.95 19.92 20.19
N LYS A 150 -3.98 20.71 19.72
CA LYS A 150 -2.78 20.18 19.07
C LYS A 150 -2.11 19.24 20.06
N PHE A 151 -2.23 17.94 19.86
CA PHE A 151 -1.40 17.00 20.60
C PHE A 151 0.02 17.20 20.08
N HIS A 152 0.82 17.98 20.80
CA HIS A 152 2.27 18.04 20.60
C HIS A 152 2.93 16.73 21.08
N GLY A 153 2.40 15.59 20.64
CA GLY A 153 2.96 14.28 20.87
C GLY A 153 3.82 13.90 19.67
N ASN A 154 5.10 13.62 19.90
CA ASN A 154 5.95 13.05 18.87
C ASN A 154 5.27 11.77 18.31
N ILE A 155 4.93 11.75 17.03
CA ILE A 155 4.39 10.59 16.26
C ILE A 155 5.39 9.40 16.18
N LEU A 156 6.42 9.37 17.05
CA LEU A 156 7.47 8.36 17.08
C LEU A 156 7.30 7.29 18.18
N ALA A 157 6.11 7.12 18.77
CA ALA A 157 5.91 6.16 19.85
C ALA A 157 4.86 5.07 19.56
N PHE A 158 4.95 4.41 18.40
CA PHE A 158 4.38 3.06 18.22
C PHE A 158 5.39 2.15 17.50
N GLN A 159 6.60 2.05 18.04
CA GLN A 159 7.35 0.81 17.94
C GLN A 159 6.82 -0.13 19.03
N GLY A 160 6.36 -1.30 18.60
CA GLY A 160 5.61 -2.25 19.42
C GLY A 160 6.20 -2.49 20.80
N ARG A 161 5.44 -2.13 21.83
CA ARG A 161 5.48 -2.87 23.10
C ARG A 161 4.54 -4.04 22.94
N GLY A 162 5.10 -5.24 22.92
CA GLY A 162 4.34 -6.46 22.97
C GLY A 162 3.35 -6.43 24.14
N LEU A 163 2.19 -7.05 23.91
CA LEU A 163 1.29 -7.48 24.97
C LEU A 163 2.09 -8.38 25.93
N GLY A 164 2.51 -7.79 27.04
CA GLY A 164 3.31 -8.43 28.08
C GLY A 164 3.18 -7.65 29.38
N ALA A 165 1.94 -7.31 29.75
CA ALA A 165 1.64 -6.88 31.12
C ALA A 165 1.28 -8.15 31.91
N GLU A 166 2.29 -8.75 32.56
CA GLU A 166 2.09 -9.78 33.58
C GLU A 166 1.81 -9.08 34.92
N PRO A 167 0.74 -9.42 35.67
CA PRO A 167 0.48 -8.81 36.97
C PRO A 167 1.54 -9.25 37.99
N LYS A 168 2.04 -8.29 38.77
CA LYS A 168 2.95 -8.54 39.88
C LYS A 168 2.28 -9.46 40.92
N GLY A 169 2.85 -10.63 41.15
CA GLY A 169 2.48 -11.53 42.25
C GLY A 169 3.03 -12.94 42.08
N LEU A 170 4.24 -13.20 42.58
CA LEU A 170 4.79 -14.55 42.75
C LEU A 170 4.48 -15.05 44.18
N PRO A 171 4.28 -16.37 44.39
CA PRO A 171 5.46 -17.18 44.73
C PRO A 171 5.70 -18.38 43.80
N ARG A 172 7.00 -18.60 43.55
CA ARG A 172 7.59 -19.71 42.82
C ARG A 172 7.26 -21.04 43.50
N ARG A 173 6.56 -21.94 42.80
CA ARG A 173 6.87 -23.38 42.62
C ARG A 173 5.71 -24.02 41.85
N GLN A 174 6.05 -24.99 40.99
CA GLN A 174 5.15 -25.78 40.12
C GLN A 174 4.80 -25.14 38.77
N PHE A 175 5.71 -25.19 37.80
CA PHE A 175 5.35 -25.41 36.38
C PHE A 175 6.54 -25.95 35.57
N MET A 176 7.27 -26.91 36.15
CA MET A 176 8.16 -27.79 35.40
C MET A 176 7.43 -29.13 35.28
N HIS A 177 6.58 -29.30 34.24
CA HIS A 177 6.25 -30.64 33.70
C HIS A 177 5.36 -30.67 32.43
N ARG A 178 5.15 -29.57 31.70
CA ARG A 178 4.28 -29.59 30.49
C ARG A 178 4.86 -29.13 29.16
N ASN A 179 6.17 -28.89 29.05
CA ASN A 179 6.82 -28.51 27.79
C ASN A 179 7.81 -29.57 27.27
N ARG A 180 7.36 -30.83 27.15
CA ARG A 180 8.13 -31.89 26.48
C ARG A 180 7.40 -32.61 25.33
N GLN A 181 6.19 -32.16 24.94
CA GLN A 181 5.44 -32.79 23.82
C GLN A 181 5.08 -31.85 22.65
N MET A 182 5.43 -30.56 22.68
CA MET A 182 5.27 -29.67 21.52
C MET A 182 6.57 -29.40 20.74
N GLY A 183 7.65 -30.14 21.04
CA GLY A 183 8.95 -30.03 20.37
C GLY A 183 9.15 -30.94 19.16
N LEU A 184 8.26 -31.92 18.92
CA LEU A 184 8.46 -32.97 17.90
C LEU A 184 7.57 -32.86 16.66
N ARG A 185 6.78 -31.78 16.53
CA ARG A 185 6.00 -31.49 15.29
C ARG A 185 6.59 -30.38 14.42
N ARG A 186 7.75 -29.80 14.78
CA ARG A 186 8.39 -28.70 14.04
C ARG A 186 9.50 -29.11 13.06
N GLN A 187 9.82 -30.41 12.95
CA GLN A 187 10.91 -30.89 12.07
C GLN A 187 10.45 -31.56 10.76
N GLN A 188 9.17 -31.49 10.37
CA GLN A 188 8.68 -32.09 9.12
C GLN A 188 8.12 -31.10 8.07
N LEU A 189 8.30 -29.79 8.23
CA LEU A 189 7.84 -28.80 7.22
C LEU A 189 8.93 -27.90 6.64
N HIS A 190 10.21 -28.09 7.00
CA HIS A 190 11.33 -27.40 6.35
C HIS A 190 11.92 -28.25 5.24
N GLY A 191 11.29 -28.17 4.07
CA GLY A 191 11.74 -28.86 2.86
C GLY A 191 11.10 -28.27 1.62
N LYS A 192 11.32 -26.96 1.39
CA LYS A 192 11.24 -26.27 0.09
C LYS A 192 11.56 -24.79 0.30
N GLY A 193 12.81 -24.40 0.00
CA GLY A 193 13.17 -23.00 -0.17
C GLY A 193 12.35 -22.35 -1.30
N PRO A 194 12.31 -21.01 -1.38
CA PRO A 194 11.57 -20.31 -2.42
C PRO A 194 12.12 -20.73 -3.79
N LYS A 195 11.21 -21.28 -4.63
CA LYS A 195 11.53 -21.55 -6.02
C LYS A 195 11.75 -20.21 -6.72
N ASN A 196 12.96 -20.00 -7.22
CA ASN A 196 13.28 -18.92 -8.16
C ASN A 196 12.46 -19.14 -9.44
N TYR A 197 11.35 -18.43 -9.58
CA TYR A 197 10.63 -18.35 -10.84
C TYR A 197 11.20 -17.17 -11.63
N ASN A 198 12.14 -17.48 -12.54
CA ASN A 198 12.60 -16.53 -13.55
C ASN A 198 11.39 -16.17 -14.45
N PHE A 199 10.84 -14.98 -14.23
CA PHE A 199 9.77 -14.44 -15.03
C PHE A 199 10.37 -13.84 -16.31
N ARG A 200 10.23 -14.55 -17.44
CA ARG A 200 10.32 -13.91 -18.76
C ARG A 200 8.94 -13.46 -19.16
N LEU A 201 8.71 -12.16 -19.09
CA LEU A 201 7.58 -11.54 -19.77
C LEU A 201 7.64 -11.90 -21.27
N PRO A 202 6.54 -12.34 -21.88
CA PRO A 202 6.55 -12.68 -23.29
C PRO A 202 6.87 -11.43 -24.10
N VAL A 203 8.00 -11.47 -24.82
CA VAL A 203 8.39 -10.46 -25.81
C VAL A 203 7.31 -10.44 -26.90
N LYS A 204 6.38 -9.49 -26.84
CA LYS A 204 5.43 -9.23 -27.92
C LYS A 204 5.99 -8.12 -28.81
N ARG A 205 6.10 -8.45 -30.10
CA ARG A 205 6.51 -7.57 -31.20
C ARG A 205 5.73 -6.24 -31.16
N PRO A 206 6.32 -5.12 -31.62
CA PRO A 206 5.67 -3.81 -31.58
C PRO A 206 4.31 -3.85 -32.30
N VAL A 207 3.27 -3.47 -31.56
CA VAL A 207 1.94 -3.24 -32.11
C VAL A 207 1.99 -1.93 -32.91
N LYS A 208 1.88 -2.03 -34.24
CA LYS A 208 1.73 -0.85 -35.10
C LYS A 208 0.37 -0.21 -34.84
N TYR A 209 0.35 0.95 -34.20
CA TYR A 209 -0.84 1.78 -34.12
C TYR A 209 -1.13 2.38 -35.51
N ARG A 210 -2.29 2.05 -36.07
CA ARG A 210 -2.82 2.70 -37.27
C ARG A 210 -3.39 4.05 -36.83
N LYS A 211 -2.80 5.16 -37.29
CA LYS A 211 -3.34 6.52 -37.08
C LYS A 211 -4.81 6.55 -37.52
N ARG A 212 -5.71 7.02 -36.67
CA ARG A 212 -7.06 7.41 -37.11
C ARG A 212 -6.92 8.67 -37.98
N PRO A 213 -7.59 8.76 -39.14
CA PRO A 213 -7.69 10.02 -39.87
C PRO A 213 -8.44 11.05 -39.01
N GLY A 214 -8.00 12.29 -39.08
CA GLY A 214 -8.48 13.39 -38.25
C GLY A 214 -9.97 13.70 -38.40
N ILE A 215 -10.50 14.29 -37.34
CA ILE A 215 -11.57 15.27 -37.35
C ILE A 215 -10.97 16.51 -36.71
#